data_AF-A0A930V907-F1
#
_entry.id   AF-A0A930V907-F1
#
_cell.length_a   1.000
_cell.length_b   1.000
_cell.length_c   1.000
_cell.angle_alpha   90.00
_cell.angle_beta   90.00
_cell.angle_gamma   90.00
#
_symmetry.space_group_name_H-M   'P 1'
#
loop_
_entity.id
_entity.type
_entity.pdbx_description
1 polymer ?
#
loop_
_entity_poly.entity_id
_entity_poly.type
_entity_poly.pdbx_seq_one_letter_code
_entity_poly.pdbx_strand_id
1 'polypeptide(L)'
;MAVLLGTTACGTRTEPPGAHAAAPGHPLPWLADGRLHDREVTVPTEADRLVVSAGTTLVGLTDERRSRWWLLDHDRLVPLLDDAAAYVEPVLSADGGTAAWRSEVSSTPAGDQTSDVTWQLTAYDVPTRTVLGRTPVSRRVTCCDQGGAVVVAAVANDGRVALTDGGDQVWMWRAGDDPVPASWRDFGGRRALDEVVSPDETRSVGTDLVVRDLRTGERTPLDLTADRPWAVRMWADDDHVLVARGSETGPPDVVSCDATTGACAPD
;
A
#
# COMPACT_ATOMS: atom_id res chain seq x y z
N MET A 1 65.87 4.01 -40.72
CA MET A 1 64.90 4.42 -41.76
C MET A 1 63.95 3.23 -41.95
N ALA A 2 62.69 3.35 -41.48
CA ALA A 2 61.58 2.37 -41.47
C ALA A 2 61.86 1.01 -40.75
N VAL A 3 60.97 0.27 -40.05
CA VAL A 3 59.51 0.04 -40.04
C VAL A 3 59.02 -0.34 -38.61
N LEU A 4 57.72 -0.13 -38.35
CA LEU A 4 56.87 -0.42 -37.17
C LEU A 4 56.83 -1.86 -36.62
N LEU A 5 56.39 -2.00 -35.35
CA LEU A 5 55.38 -2.92 -34.75
C LEU A 5 55.36 -2.60 -33.23
N GLY A 6 54.27 -2.36 -32.48
CA GLY A 6 52.85 -2.65 -32.66
C GLY A 6 52.36 -3.57 -31.54
N THR A 7 52.10 -3.07 -30.33
CA THR A 7 51.20 -3.71 -29.35
C THR A 7 50.48 -2.66 -28.50
N THR A 8 49.27 -2.32 -28.92
CA THR A 8 48.24 -1.69 -28.08
C THR A 8 47.71 -2.73 -27.09
N ALA A 9 47.97 -2.53 -25.80
CA ALA A 9 47.20 -3.20 -24.76
C ALA A 9 45.83 -2.52 -24.69
N CYS A 10 44.78 -3.25 -25.04
CA CYS A 10 43.39 -2.86 -24.78
C CYS A 10 43.16 -2.82 -23.27
N GLY A 11 43.33 -1.65 -22.66
CA GLY A 11 42.66 -1.35 -21.40
C GLY A 11 41.19 -1.13 -21.71
N THR A 12 40.34 -2.10 -21.38
CA THR A 12 38.89 -1.90 -21.32
C THR A 12 38.65 -0.85 -20.25
N ARG A 13 38.40 0.38 -20.72
CA ARG A 13 37.90 1.48 -19.91
C ARG A 13 36.56 1.01 -19.38
N THR A 14 36.53 0.57 -18.12
CA THR A 14 35.29 0.33 -17.39
C THR A 14 34.52 1.65 -17.46
N GLU A 15 33.43 1.68 -18.20
CA GLU A 15 32.48 2.78 -18.12
C GLU A 15 32.11 2.94 -16.64
N PRO A 16 32.05 4.19 -16.11
CA PRO A 16 31.38 4.41 -14.85
C PRO A 16 29.97 3.81 -15.00
N PRO A 17 29.42 3.11 -13.98
CA PRO A 17 28.03 2.70 -14.02
C PRO A 17 27.21 3.93 -14.39
N GLY A 18 26.52 3.84 -15.53
CA GLY A 18 25.78 4.95 -16.09
C GLY A 18 24.96 5.59 -14.98
N ALA A 19 25.13 6.89 -14.80
CA ALA A 19 24.15 7.70 -14.10
C ALA A 19 22.86 7.53 -14.90
N HIS A 20 22.06 6.53 -14.52
CA HIS A 20 20.73 6.34 -15.05
C HIS A 20 19.96 7.58 -14.63
N ALA A 21 19.68 8.43 -15.62
CA ALA A 21 18.94 9.65 -15.44
C ALA A 21 17.66 9.33 -14.66
N ALA A 22 17.38 10.12 -13.63
CA ALA A 22 16.08 10.11 -12.97
C ALA A 22 15.00 10.13 -14.06
N ALA A 23 14.07 9.19 -14.01
CA ALA A 23 12.89 9.26 -14.86
C ALA A 23 12.20 10.61 -14.55
N PRO A 24 11.72 11.36 -15.56
CA PRO A 24 10.94 12.56 -15.31
C PRO A 24 9.84 12.27 -14.29
N GLY A 25 9.67 13.16 -13.31
CA GLY A 25 8.92 12.97 -12.07
C GLY A 25 7.48 12.50 -12.25
N HIS A 26 7.32 11.19 -12.43
CA HIS A 26 6.05 10.51 -12.51
C HIS A 26 5.31 10.66 -11.15
N PRO A 27 3.99 10.91 -11.16
CA PRO A 27 3.26 11.34 -9.97
C PRO A 27 3.11 10.24 -8.92
N LEU A 28 3.19 8.97 -9.34
CA LEU A 28 3.08 7.80 -8.47
C LEU A 28 4.39 7.01 -8.41
N PRO A 29 4.72 6.43 -7.24
CA PRO A 29 5.82 5.47 -7.13
C PRO A 29 5.55 4.17 -7.90
N TRP A 30 6.61 3.54 -8.44
CA TRP A 30 6.53 2.24 -9.11
C TRP A 30 7.82 1.43 -8.93
N LEU A 31 7.72 0.11 -9.12
CA LEU A 31 8.84 -0.82 -9.07
C LEU A 31 9.24 -1.23 -10.49
N ALA A 32 10.53 -1.22 -10.79
CA ALA A 32 11.06 -1.78 -12.03
C ALA A 32 12.51 -2.25 -11.82
N ASP A 33 12.84 -3.42 -12.36
CA ASP A 33 14.22 -3.94 -12.41
C ASP A 33 14.97 -3.91 -11.06
N GLY A 34 14.27 -4.24 -9.96
CA GLY A 34 14.84 -4.21 -8.60
C GLY A 34 15.08 -2.80 -8.05
N ARG A 35 14.27 -1.83 -8.49
CA ARG A 35 14.36 -0.42 -8.08
C ARG A 35 12.97 0.12 -7.80
N LEU A 36 12.89 0.95 -6.76
CA LEU A 36 11.77 1.86 -6.55
C LEU A 36 12.08 3.16 -7.26
N HIS A 37 11.14 3.62 -8.06
CA HIS A 37 11.14 4.95 -8.65
C HIS A 37 10.05 5.76 -7.96
N ASP A 38 10.40 6.90 -7.37
CA ASP A 38 9.46 7.80 -6.70
C ASP A 38 9.87 9.25 -7.00
N ARG A 39 9.05 9.95 -7.79
CA ARG A 39 9.30 11.33 -8.26
C ARG A 39 10.71 11.47 -8.83
N GLU A 40 11.58 12.23 -8.15
CA GLU A 40 12.96 12.52 -8.58
C GLU A 40 13.99 11.51 -8.05
N VAL A 41 13.55 10.52 -7.27
CA VAL A 41 14.39 9.56 -6.58
C VAL A 41 14.26 8.18 -7.21
N THR A 42 15.39 7.46 -7.29
CA THR A 42 15.38 6.03 -7.63
C THR A 42 16.28 5.27 -6.67
N VAL A 43 15.70 4.36 -5.89
CA VAL A 43 16.40 3.60 -4.84
C VAL A 43 16.42 2.11 -5.19
N PRO A 44 17.57 1.42 -5.11
CA PRO A 44 17.60 -0.04 -5.22
C PRO A 44 16.73 -0.68 -4.14
N THR A 45 15.97 -1.70 -4.52
CA THR A 45 15.08 -2.41 -3.59
C THR A 45 14.91 -3.86 -4.01
N GLU A 46 14.70 -4.72 -3.02
CA GLU A 46 14.25 -6.09 -3.26
C GLU A 46 12.71 -6.19 -3.25
N ALA A 47 12.01 -5.08 -2.94
CA ALA A 47 10.56 -5.04 -2.80
C ALA A 47 9.82 -5.47 -4.06
N ASP A 48 8.69 -6.15 -3.85
CA ASP A 48 7.73 -6.55 -4.87
C ASP A 48 6.34 -5.94 -4.65
N ARG A 49 6.17 -5.14 -3.58
CA ARG A 49 4.92 -4.44 -3.24
C ARG A 49 5.13 -2.99 -2.86
N LEU A 50 4.11 -2.18 -3.12
CA LEU A 50 4.03 -0.76 -2.75
C LEU A 50 2.75 -0.46 -1.97
N VAL A 51 2.87 0.38 -0.94
CA VAL A 51 1.72 1.03 -0.27
C VAL A 51 2.01 2.52 -0.21
N VAL A 52 1.14 3.33 -0.80
CA VAL A 52 1.36 4.77 -0.98
C VAL A 52 0.16 5.55 -0.49
N SER A 53 0.40 6.64 0.25
CA SER A 53 -0.64 7.56 0.69
C SER A 53 -0.05 8.93 1.01
N ALA A 54 -0.65 10.02 0.50
CA ALA A 54 -0.24 11.41 0.73
C ALA A 54 1.29 11.67 0.69
N GLY A 55 2.01 11.02 -0.24
CA GLY A 55 3.46 11.16 -0.39
C GLY A 55 4.31 10.32 0.57
N THR A 56 3.70 9.57 1.49
CA THR A 56 4.32 8.46 2.21
C THR A 56 4.35 7.24 1.28
N THR A 57 5.54 6.68 1.08
CA THR A 57 5.76 5.45 0.29
C THR A 57 6.34 4.37 1.19
N LEU A 58 5.58 3.29 1.39
CA LEU A 58 6.08 2.04 1.96
C LEU A 58 6.34 1.04 0.84
N VAL A 59 7.43 0.30 0.94
CA VAL A 59 7.76 -0.79 0.02
C VAL A 59 7.98 -2.06 0.81
N GLY A 60 7.59 -3.19 0.25
CA GLY A 60 7.55 -4.44 0.99
C GLY A 60 7.94 -5.65 0.18
N LEU A 61 8.31 -6.69 0.93
CA LEU A 61 8.38 -8.08 0.52
C LEU A 61 7.50 -8.87 1.48
N THR A 62 6.65 -9.73 0.94
CA THR A 62 5.88 -10.69 1.75
C THR A 62 5.79 -12.02 1.01
N ASP A 63 6.20 -13.09 1.68
CA ASP A 63 6.10 -14.45 1.17
C ASP A 63 5.27 -15.33 2.13
N GLU A 64 5.36 -16.66 2.05
CA GLU A 64 4.63 -17.54 2.97
C GLU A 64 5.27 -17.66 4.37
N ARG A 65 6.41 -17.00 4.61
CA ARG A 65 7.29 -17.24 5.77
C ARG A 65 7.82 -15.97 6.41
N ARG A 66 7.85 -14.85 5.70
CA ARG A 66 8.44 -13.60 6.20
C ARG A 66 7.82 -12.41 5.50
N SER A 67 7.71 -11.33 6.25
CA SER A 67 7.37 -10.02 5.73
C SER A 67 8.42 -8.98 6.13
N ARG A 68 8.90 -8.21 5.15
CA ARG A 68 9.86 -7.12 5.36
C ARG A 68 9.32 -5.87 4.70
N TRP A 69 9.25 -4.78 5.45
CA TRP A 69 8.73 -3.50 4.96
C TRP A 69 9.69 -2.37 5.30
N TRP A 70 9.77 -1.40 4.39
CA TRP A 70 10.58 -0.21 4.50
C TRP A 70 9.76 1.04 4.20
N LEU A 71 10.09 2.12 4.89
CA LEU A 71 9.64 3.48 4.57
C LEU A 71 10.68 4.12 3.64
N LEU A 72 10.23 4.70 2.53
CA LEU A 72 11.06 5.63 1.76
C LEU A 72 11.19 6.94 2.54
N ASP A 73 12.40 7.24 2.98
CA ASP A 73 12.77 8.48 3.65
C ASP A 73 13.75 9.23 2.75
N HIS A 74 13.25 10.23 2.03
CA HIS A 74 14.00 10.95 1.00
C HIS A 74 14.56 10.00 -0.08
N ASP A 75 15.85 9.69 -0.04
CA ASP A 75 16.58 8.90 -1.04
C ASP A 75 16.98 7.50 -0.55
N ARG A 76 16.42 7.05 0.57
CA ARG A 76 16.79 5.78 1.20
C ARG A 76 15.59 5.02 1.77
N LEU A 77 15.73 3.70 1.81
CA LEU A 77 14.77 2.80 2.46
C LEU A 77 15.18 2.57 3.92
N VAL A 78 14.30 2.96 4.84
CA VAL A 78 14.46 2.77 6.28
C VAL A 78 13.60 1.60 6.73
N PRO A 79 14.14 0.59 7.43
CA PRO A 79 13.35 -0.54 7.91
C PRO A 79 12.18 -0.07 8.78
N LEU A 80 10.97 -0.50 8.41
CA LEU A 80 9.75 -0.31 9.18
C LEU A 80 9.42 -1.56 10.00
N LEU A 81 9.47 -2.71 9.33
CA LEU A 81 9.10 -4.00 9.90
C LEU A 81 9.99 -5.10 9.31
N ASP A 82 10.41 -6.02 10.16
CA ASP A 82 10.98 -7.30 9.77
C ASP A 82 10.32 -8.37 10.66
N ASP A 83 9.32 -9.05 10.10
CA ASP A 83 8.46 -9.97 10.82
C ASP A 83 8.66 -11.40 10.31
N ALA A 84 8.82 -12.34 11.25
CA ALA A 84 8.89 -13.77 10.97
C ALA A 84 7.51 -14.38 10.72
N ALA A 85 6.43 -13.62 10.87
CA ALA A 85 5.11 -14.02 10.43
C ALA A 85 5.06 -14.12 8.90
N ALA A 86 4.30 -15.11 8.41
CA ALA A 86 4.13 -15.42 6.99
C ALA A 86 3.76 -14.17 6.18
N TYR A 87 2.60 -13.57 6.49
CA TYR A 87 2.06 -12.46 5.71
C TYR A 87 1.67 -11.28 6.59
N VAL A 88 2.34 -10.14 6.38
CA VAL A 88 2.02 -8.84 6.97
C VAL A 88 1.94 -7.81 5.84
N GLU A 89 0.88 -7.03 5.85
CA GLU A 89 0.66 -5.93 4.91
C GLU A 89 0.19 -4.69 5.69
N PRO A 90 1.00 -3.62 5.74
CA PRO A 90 0.61 -2.37 6.35
C PRO A 90 -0.48 -1.64 5.58
N VAL A 91 -1.39 -1.02 6.32
CA VAL A 91 -2.38 -0.08 5.81
C VAL A 91 -2.03 1.32 6.30
N LEU A 92 -1.99 2.29 5.39
CA LEU A 92 -1.75 3.69 5.71
C LEU A 92 -3.07 4.44 5.93
N SER A 93 -3.05 5.45 6.79
CA SER A 93 -4.06 6.50 6.82
C SER A 93 -3.99 7.34 5.54
N ALA A 94 -5.07 8.04 5.24
CA ALA A 94 -5.14 8.84 4.02
C ALA A 94 -4.13 9.99 3.98
N ASP A 95 -3.76 10.54 5.14
CA ASP A 95 -2.71 11.55 5.27
C ASP A 95 -1.29 10.94 5.32
N GLY A 96 -1.18 9.61 5.21
CA GLY A 96 0.09 8.89 5.27
C GLY A 96 0.80 8.95 6.62
N GLY A 97 0.17 9.53 7.66
CA GLY A 97 0.77 9.78 8.97
C GLY A 97 0.75 8.56 9.90
N THR A 98 -0.21 7.65 9.74
CA THR A 98 -0.33 6.45 10.57
C THR A 98 -0.33 5.20 9.70
N ALA A 99 0.46 4.20 10.10
CA ALA A 99 0.41 2.85 9.55
C ALA A 99 -0.15 1.88 10.58
N ALA A 100 -0.93 0.89 10.15
CA ALA A 100 -1.34 -0.22 11.00
C ALA A 100 -1.26 -1.55 10.28
N TRP A 101 -0.95 -2.61 11.02
CA TRP A 101 -0.89 -3.97 10.49
C TRP A 101 -1.21 -4.99 11.57
N ARG A 102 -1.42 -6.23 11.12
CA ARG A 102 -1.51 -7.41 11.98
C ARG A 102 -0.31 -8.32 11.74
N SER A 103 0.11 -9.02 12.78
CA SER A 103 1.11 -10.09 12.70
C SER A 103 0.59 -11.29 13.48
N GLU A 104 0.80 -12.51 12.99
CA GLU A 104 0.41 -13.71 13.73
C GLU A 104 1.39 -13.96 14.88
N VAL A 105 0.88 -14.13 16.10
CA VAL A 105 1.68 -14.45 17.29
C VAL A 105 1.67 -15.95 17.56
N SER A 106 0.51 -16.59 17.39
CA SER A 106 0.34 -18.01 17.63
C SER A 106 -0.88 -18.54 16.88
N SER A 107 -0.79 -19.77 16.38
CA SER A 107 -1.90 -20.53 15.84
C SER A 107 -1.90 -21.93 16.44
N THR A 108 -3.03 -22.35 17.00
CA THR A 108 -3.20 -23.68 17.62
C THR A 108 -4.38 -24.40 16.98
N PRO A 109 -4.22 -25.64 16.48
CA PRO A 109 -5.33 -26.42 15.94
C PRO A 109 -6.43 -26.61 16.98
N ALA A 110 -7.67 -26.31 16.60
CA ALA A 110 -8.87 -26.41 17.44
C ALA A 110 -9.92 -27.41 16.89
N GLY A 111 -9.64 -28.03 15.73
CA GLY A 111 -10.49 -29.01 15.06
C GLY A 111 -9.96 -29.32 13.66
N ASP A 112 -10.68 -30.17 12.90
CA ASP A 112 -10.22 -30.70 11.61
C ASP A 112 -9.93 -29.62 10.55
N GLN A 113 -10.49 -28.41 10.70
CA GLN A 113 -10.30 -27.26 9.81
C GLN A 113 -10.32 -25.91 10.53
N THR A 114 -10.15 -25.93 11.85
CA THR A 114 -10.24 -24.73 12.69
C THR A 114 -8.97 -24.55 13.49
N SER A 115 -8.55 -23.30 13.64
CA SER A 115 -7.41 -22.91 14.49
C SER A 115 -7.81 -21.75 15.38
N ASP A 116 -7.38 -21.78 16.63
CA ASP A 116 -7.40 -20.62 17.50
C ASP A 116 -6.12 -19.81 17.21
N VAL A 117 -6.29 -18.63 16.62
CA VAL A 117 -5.21 -17.76 16.17
C VAL A 117 -5.21 -16.50 17.01
N THR A 118 -4.03 -16.08 17.46
CA THR A 118 -3.81 -14.79 18.10
C THR A 118 -2.97 -13.93 17.18
N TRP A 119 -3.49 -12.76 16.81
CA TRP A 119 -2.73 -11.74 16.10
C TRP A 119 -2.34 -10.62 17.04
N GLN A 120 -1.20 -10.01 16.78
CA GLN A 120 -0.78 -8.74 17.34
C GLN A 120 -1.13 -7.64 16.33
N LEU A 121 -2.06 -6.77 16.73
CA LEU A 121 -2.30 -5.51 16.01
C LEU A 121 -1.24 -4.50 16.43
N THR A 122 -0.70 -3.77 15.47
CA THR A 122 0.28 -2.70 15.69
C THR A 122 -0.18 -1.44 14.98
N ALA A 123 -0.10 -0.30 15.66
CA ALA A 123 -0.26 1.04 15.10
C ALA A 123 1.07 1.77 15.25
N TYR A 124 1.47 2.49 14.19
CA TYR A 124 2.78 3.10 14.05
C TYR A 124 2.63 4.51 13.50
N ASP A 125 3.29 5.46 14.15
CA ASP A 125 3.38 6.84 13.70
C ASP A 125 4.53 6.96 12.70
N VAL A 126 4.18 7.22 11.44
CA VAL A 126 5.14 7.29 10.33
C VAL A 126 6.14 8.44 10.53
N PRO A 127 5.71 9.68 10.87
CA PRO A 127 6.62 10.81 11.00
C PRO A 127 7.66 10.63 12.11
N THR A 128 7.24 10.23 13.31
CA THR A 128 8.16 10.07 14.46
C THR A 128 8.83 8.72 14.49
N ARG A 129 8.39 7.77 13.66
CA ARG A 129 8.91 6.41 13.55
C ARG A 129 8.76 5.61 14.84
N THR A 130 7.61 5.76 15.48
CA THR A 130 7.34 5.15 16.78
C THR A 130 6.12 4.26 16.74
N VAL A 131 6.16 3.17 17.49
CA VAL A 131 4.96 2.35 17.72
C VAL A 131 4.05 3.12 18.67
N LEU A 132 2.86 3.48 18.20
CA LEU A 132 1.82 4.13 18.99
C LEU A 132 1.21 3.15 20.00
N GLY A 133 0.98 1.91 19.58
CA GLY A 133 0.37 0.90 20.42
C GLY A 133 0.30 -0.48 19.80
N ARG A 134 0.05 -1.45 20.67
CA ARG A 134 -0.05 -2.87 20.35
C ARG A 134 -1.19 -3.47 21.16
N THR A 135 -2.07 -4.24 20.52
CA THR A 135 -3.07 -5.07 21.23
C THR A 135 -3.18 -6.47 20.63
N PRO A 136 -3.21 -7.54 21.43
CA PRO A 136 -3.47 -8.88 20.93
C PRO A 136 -4.97 -9.07 20.68
N VAL A 137 -5.31 -9.79 19.61
CA VAL A 137 -6.68 -10.20 19.31
C VAL A 137 -6.68 -11.69 18.99
N SER A 138 -7.43 -12.46 19.78
CA SER A 138 -7.61 -13.90 19.54
C SER A 138 -8.96 -14.16 18.88
N ARG A 139 -8.96 -14.98 17.82
CA ARG A 139 -10.18 -15.52 17.18
C ARG A 139 -9.98 -16.97 16.78
N ARG A 140 -11.10 -17.64 16.57
CA ARG A 140 -11.15 -18.92 15.87
C ARG A 140 -11.28 -18.67 14.38
N VAL A 141 -10.37 -19.26 13.60
CA VAL A 141 -10.35 -19.18 12.13
C VAL A 141 -10.73 -20.52 11.53
N THR A 142 -11.54 -20.51 10.47
CA THR A 142 -11.87 -21.71 9.68
C THR A 142 -11.16 -21.64 8.32
N CYS A 143 -10.45 -22.70 7.93
CA CYS A 143 -9.43 -22.62 6.88
C CYS A 143 -9.96 -22.47 5.44
N CYS A 144 -11.26 -22.63 5.19
CA CYS A 144 -11.79 -22.66 3.81
C CYS A 144 -12.37 -21.33 3.35
N ASP A 145 -12.87 -20.52 4.27
CA ASP A 145 -13.40 -19.17 4.00
C ASP A 145 -12.55 -18.08 4.67
N GLN A 146 -11.49 -18.46 5.40
CA GLN A 146 -10.72 -17.58 6.28
C GLN A 146 -11.62 -16.85 7.30
N GLY A 147 -12.81 -17.38 7.56
CA GLY A 147 -13.81 -16.78 8.43
C GLY A 147 -13.24 -16.67 9.84
N GLY A 148 -13.31 -15.47 10.42
CA GLY A 148 -12.74 -15.16 11.73
C GLY A 148 -11.32 -14.59 11.69
N ALA A 149 -10.67 -14.50 10.51
CA ALA A 149 -9.36 -13.90 10.37
C ALA A 149 -9.44 -12.37 10.49
N VAL A 150 -8.83 -11.79 11.52
CA VAL A 150 -8.91 -10.33 11.80
C VAL A 150 -8.03 -9.55 10.85
N VAL A 151 -8.56 -8.82 9.88
CA VAL A 151 -7.82 -7.98 8.92
C VAL A 151 -7.81 -6.52 9.38
N VAL A 152 -6.69 -5.83 9.20
CA VAL A 152 -6.65 -4.35 9.24
C VAL A 152 -7.18 -3.85 7.91
N ALA A 153 -8.34 -3.22 7.91
CA ALA A 153 -9.02 -2.84 6.67
C ALA A 153 -8.89 -1.35 6.33
N ALA A 154 -8.71 -0.49 7.32
CA ALA A 154 -8.52 0.95 7.12
C ALA A 154 -7.86 1.60 8.33
N VAL A 155 -7.24 2.77 8.11
CA VAL A 155 -6.74 3.65 9.16
C VAL A 155 -7.28 5.06 8.92
N ALA A 156 -7.95 5.63 9.92
CA ALA A 156 -8.39 7.01 9.89
C ALA A 156 -7.23 7.96 10.26
N ASN A 157 -7.29 9.21 9.79
CA ASN A 157 -6.26 10.22 10.06
C ASN A 157 -6.08 10.55 11.55
N ASP A 158 -7.06 10.26 12.39
CA ASP A 158 -6.97 10.42 13.85
C ASP A 158 -6.35 9.21 14.58
N GLY A 159 -5.87 8.21 13.82
CA GLY A 159 -5.21 7.01 14.29
C GLY A 159 -6.16 5.86 14.68
N ARG A 160 -7.47 5.99 14.41
CA ARG A 160 -8.40 4.86 14.57
C ARG A 160 -8.20 3.83 13.46
N VAL A 161 -8.19 2.56 13.82
CA VAL A 161 -7.96 1.41 12.94
C VAL A 161 -9.25 0.61 12.80
N ALA A 162 -9.69 0.38 11.56
CA ALA A 162 -10.81 -0.48 11.25
C ALA A 162 -10.33 -1.93 11.13
N LEU A 163 -11.03 -2.82 11.84
CA LEU A 163 -10.78 -4.26 11.84
C LEU A 163 -12.02 -4.98 11.31
N THR A 164 -11.83 -6.03 10.52
CA THR A 164 -12.89 -6.92 10.04
C THR A 164 -12.45 -8.38 10.16
N ASP A 165 -13.37 -9.34 10.14
CA ASP A 165 -13.12 -10.77 10.26
C ASP A 165 -13.39 -11.55 8.95
N GLY A 166 -13.40 -10.83 7.82
CA GLY A 166 -13.83 -11.34 6.52
C GLY A 166 -15.35 -11.31 6.33
N GLY A 167 -16.10 -10.94 7.36
CA GLY A 167 -17.55 -10.77 7.31
C GLY A 167 -18.01 -9.31 7.36
N ASP A 168 -19.27 -9.16 7.74
CA ASP A 168 -19.99 -7.89 7.80
C ASP A 168 -19.65 -7.05 9.03
N GLN A 169 -18.99 -7.66 10.01
CA GLN A 169 -18.67 -7.05 11.30
C GLN A 169 -17.43 -6.17 11.20
N VAL A 170 -17.50 -5.05 11.91
CA VAL A 170 -16.42 -4.07 12.00
C VAL A 170 -16.16 -3.78 13.45
N TRP A 171 -14.88 -3.72 13.78
CA TRP A 171 -14.42 -3.19 15.05
C TRP A 171 -13.52 -2.00 14.80
N MET A 172 -13.49 -1.13 15.79
CA MET A 172 -12.58 -0.02 15.86
C MET A 172 -11.59 -0.26 16.96
N TRP A 173 -10.33 -0.01 16.66
CA TRP A 173 -9.26 -0.04 17.63
C TRP A 173 -8.48 1.28 17.56
N ARG A 174 -8.02 1.75 18.71
CA ARG A 174 -7.06 2.83 18.82
C ARG A 174 -5.93 2.40 19.73
N ALA A 175 -4.72 2.81 19.42
CA ALA A 175 -3.56 2.57 20.28
C ALA A 175 -3.84 2.99 21.74
N GLY A 176 -3.72 2.05 22.67
CA GLY A 176 -4.00 2.25 24.10
C GLY A 176 -5.38 1.78 24.56
N ASP A 177 -6.30 1.51 23.63
CA ASP A 177 -7.67 1.08 23.93
C ASP A 177 -7.91 -0.38 23.50
N ASP A 178 -8.94 -1.01 24.07
CA ASP A 178 -9.46 -2.28 23.60
C ASP A 178 -10.28 -2.11 22.31
N PRO A 179 -10.26 -3.07 21.37
CA PRO A 179 -11.14 -3.03 20.21
C PRO A 179 -12.63 -3.02 20.60
N VAL A 180 -13.39 -2.08 20.06
CA VAL A 180 -14.84 -1.93 20.30
C VAL A 180 -15.64 -2.16 19.03
N PRO A 181 -16.90 -2.63 19.10
CA PRO A 181 -17.78 -2.68 17.93
C PRO A 181 -17.89 -1.31 17.26
N ALA A 182 -17.85 -1.30 15.94
CA ALA A 182 -17.96 -0.09 15.15
C ALA A 182 -18.85 -0.34 13.94
N SER A 183 -19.15 0.75 13.25
CA SER A 183 -19.70 0.73 11.92
C SER A 183 -18.66 1.26 10.96
N TRP A 184 -18.80 0.89 9.71
CA TRP A 184 -17.98 1.47 8.68
C TRP A 184 -18.10 3.00 8.62
N ARG A 185 -19.24 3.58 8.98
CA ARG A 185 -19.46 5.04 9.03
C ARG A 185 -18.49 5.76 9.97
N ASP A 186 -18.00 5.06 11.00
CA ASP A 186 -17.01 5.61 11.93
C ASP A 186 -15.64 5.83 11.26
N PHE A 187 -15.43 5.18 10.11
CA PHE A 187 -14.28 5.27 9.20
C PHE A 187 -14.67 5.83 7.82
N GLY A 188 -15.88 6.40 7.71
CA GLY A 188 -16.43 6.94 6.47
C GLY A 188 -17.37 6.04 5.66
N GLY A 189 -17.54 4.74 5.93
CA GLY A 189 -18.62 3.90 5.35
C GLY A 189 -18.20 2.76 4.41
N ARG A 190 -17.00 2.19 4.56
CA ARG A 190 -16.31 1.25 3.64
C ARG A 190 -16.69 -0.25 3.81
N ARG A 191 -16.15 -1.18 3.01
CA ARG A 191 -16.12 -2.66 3.20
C ARG A 191 -14.95 -3.24 2.36
N ALA A 192 -14.51 -4.46 2.64
CA ALA A 192 -13.27 -5.06 2.10
C ALA A 192 -13.35 -5.56 0.64
N LEU A 193 -12.19 -5.58 -0.04
CA LEU A 193 -11.74 -6.27 -1.28
C LEU A 193 -11.12 -5.31 -2.32
N ASP A 194 -9.82 -5.03 -2.15
CA ASP A 194 -8.91 -4.44 -3.17
C ASP A 194 -9.12 -2.97 -3.62
N GLU A 195 -9.79 -2.15 -2.82
CA GLU A 195 -10.03 -0.73 -3.14
C GLU A 195 -9.18 0.22 -2.27
N VAL A 196 -8.57 1.23 -2.89
CA VAL A 196 -7.73 2.23 -2.23
C VAL A 196 -8.51 3.04 -1.20
N VAL A 197 -7.89 3.20 -0.03
CA VAL A 197 -8.47 3.79 1.17
C VAL A 197 -7.92 5.22 1.37
N SER A 198 -8.66 6.22 0.91
CA SER A 198 -8.50 7.66 1.23
C SER A 198 -9.90 8.30 1.44
N PRO A 199 -10.14 9.49 2.05
CA PRO A 199 -11.38 9.87 2.77
C PRO A 199 -12.68 9.73 1.99
N ASP A 200 -12.61 9.71 0.66
CA ASP A 200 -13.74 9.46 -0.22
C ASP A 200 -13.52 8.16 -1.01
N GLU A 201 -14.51 7.26 -0.93
CA GLU A 201 -14.43 5.86 -1.38
C GLU A 201 -14.34 5.80 -2.90
N THR A 202 -13.50 4.94 -3.45
CA THR A 202 -13.45 4.72 -4.91
C THR A 202 -13.69 3.25 -5.21
N ARG A 203 -14.79 2.97 -5.92
CA ARG A 203 -15.15 1.60 -6.29
C ARG A 203 -14.88 1.32 -7.75
N SER A 204 -14.24 0.20 -8.04
CA SER A 204 -14.29 -0.40 -9.37
C SER A 204 -15.54 -1.29 -9.47
N VAL A 205 -16.56 -0.85 -10.21
CA VAL A 205 -17.72 -1.68 -10.54
C VAL A 205 -17.60 -2.11 -12.00
N GLY A 206 -16.90 -3.22 -12.25
CA GLY A 206 -16.60 -3.66 -13.61
C GLY A 206 -15.51 -2.79 -14.26
N THR A 207 -15.77 -2.23 -15.43
CA THR A 207 -14.86 -1.28 -16.10
C THR A 207 -14.98 0.15 -15.58
N ASP A 208 -16.03 0.43 -14.80
CA ASP A 208 -16.38 1.79 -14.40
C ASP A 208 -15.86 2.06 -12.99
N LEU A 209 -15.03 3.09 -12.86
CA LEU A 209 -14.50 3.54 -11.57
C LEU A 209 -15.36 4.69 -11.05
N VAL A 210 -15.81 4.60 -9.81
CA VAL A 210 -16.75 5.56 -9.22
C VAL A 210 -16.17 6.09 -7.92
N VAL A 211 -15.96 7.40 -7.81
CA VAL A 211 -15.69 8.08 -6.54
C VAL A 211 -17.00 8.26 -5.79
N ARG A 212 -16.98 8.17 -4.48
CA ARG A 212 -18.13 8.37 -3.62
C ARG A 212 -17.75 9.29 -2.46
N ASP A 213 -18.44 10.42 -2.40
CA ASP A 213 -18.37 11.34 -1.26
C ASP A 213 -18.97 10.64 -0.02
N LEU A 214 -18.18 10.52 1.04
CA LEU A 214 -18.60 9.79 2.24
C LEU A 214 -19.49 10.60 3.19
N ARG A 215 -19.52 11.93 3.04
CA ARG A 215 -20.40 12.82 3.81
C ARG A 215 -21.81 12.84 3.21
N THR A 216 -21.91 12.92 1.89
CA THR A 216 -23.19 13.05 1.18
C THR A 216 -23.71 11.71 0.67
N GLY A 217 -22.83 10.74 0.46
CA GLY A 217 -23.13 9.46 -0.17
C GLY A 217 -23.26 9.55 -1.70
N GLU A 218 -23.01 10.72 -2.28
CA GLU A 218 -23.02 10.97 -3.72
C GLU A 218 -21.98 10.11 -4.43
N ARG A 219 -22.29 9.68 -5.66
CA ARG A 219 -21.45 8.80 -6.46
C ARG A 219 -21.14 9.46 -7.78
N THR A 220 -19.87 9.69 -8.04
CA THR A 220 -19.33 10.33 -9.23
C THR A 220 -18.61 9.30 -10.07
N PRO A 221 -19.17 8.84 -11.21
CA PRO A 221 -18.43 8.00 -12.15
C PRO A 221 -17.29 8.79 -12.78
N LEU A 222 -16.11 8.18 -12.89
CA LEU A 222 -14.94 8.76 -13.51
C LEU A 222 -14.94 8.49 -15.02
N ASP A 223 -14.65 9.52 -15.82
CA ASP A 223 -14.60 9.46 -17.28
C ASP A 223 -13.28 8.81 -17.75
N LEU A 224 -13.23 7.48 -17.63
CA LEU A 224 -12.08 6.65 -17.97
C LEU A 224 -12.38 5.77 -19.17
N THR A 225 -11.34 5.43 -19.93
CA THR A 225 -11.50 4.47 -21.02
C THR A 225 -11.75 3.07 -20.45
N ALA A 226 -12.88 2.45 -20.83
CA ALA A 226 -13.30 1.14 -20.36
C ALA A 226 -12.53 -0.04 -20.98
N ASP A 227 -11.40 0.21 -21.65
CA ASP A 227 -10.63 -0.82 -22.36
C ASP A 227 -9.81 -1.71 -21.42
N ARG A 228 -9.53 -1.24 -20.20
CA ARG A 228 -8.77 -1.94 -19.15
C ARG A 228 -9.25 -1.54 -17.75
N PRO A 229 -8.99 -2.38 -16.72
CA PRO A 229 -9.30 -2.02 -15.35
C PRO A 229 -8.41 -0.87 -14.88
N TRP A 230 -9.04 0.13 -14.29
CA TRP A 230 -8.41 1.25 -13.61
C TRP A 230 -8.57 1.08 -12.10
N ALA A 231 -7.57 1.54 -11.34
CA ALA A 231 -7.64 1.60 -9.90
C ALA A 231 -7.25 2.99 -9.42
N VAL A 232 -8.00 3.54 -8.48
CA VAL A 232 -7.52 4.72 -7.75
C VAL A 232 -6.29 4.29 -6.97
N ARG A 233 -5.25 5.12 -6.98
CA ARG A 233 -3.98 4.85 -6.30
C ARG A 233 -3.78 5.76 -5.10
N MET A 234 -4.16 7.04 -5.22
CA MET A 234 -4.13 8.00 -4.11
C MET A 234 -5.01 9.21 -4.42
N TRP A 235 -5.18 10.09 -3.43
CA TRP A 235 -5.76 11.41 -3.61
C TRP A 235 -4.63 12.41 -3.80
N ALA A 236 -4.76 13.28 -4.81
CA ALA A 236 -3.83 14.37 -5.05
C ALA A 236 -4.12 15.55 -4.12
N ASP A 237 -5.40 15.84 -3.90
CA ASP A 237 -5.92 16.86 -2.99
C ASP A 237 -7.35 16.50 -2.56
N ASP A 238 -8.12 17.44 -1.99
CA ASP A 238 -9.49 17.19 -1.51
C ASP A 238 -10.49 16.90 -2.65
N ASP A 239 -10.19 17.35 -3.87
CA ASP A 239 -11.11 17.29 -5.02
C ASP A 239 -10.61 16.35 -6.13
N HIS A 240 -9.36 15.88 -6.07
CA HIS A 240 -8.76 15.10 -7.15
C HIS A 240 -8.18 13.75 -6.68
N VAL A 241 -8.44 12.73 -7.51
CA VAL A 241 -7.87 11.38 -7.36
C VAL A 241 -6.90 11.06 -8.48
N LEU A 242 -5.77 10.45 -8.12
CA LEU A 242 -4.87 9.83 -9.09
C LEU A 242 -5.30 8.41 -9.32
N VAL A 243 -5.68 8.12 -10.56
CA VAL A 243 -6.09 6.82 -11.04
C VAL A 243 -5.00 6.27 -11.92
N ALA A 244 -4.67 4.99 -11.75
CA ALA A 244 -3.67 4.35 -12.56
C ALA A 244 -4.12 3.01 -13.11
N ARG A 245 -3.62 2.67 -14.30
CA ARG A 245 -3.70 1.32 -14.86
C ARG A 245 -2.28 0.78 -15.13
N GLY A 246 -2.13 -0.53 -15.00
CA GLY A 246 -0.82 -1.20 -15.05
C GLY A 246 -0.48 -1.89 -13.72
N SER A 247 0.53 -2.76 -13.77
CA SER A 247 1.06 -3.41 -12.57
C SER A 247 2.02 -2.47 -11.84
N GLU A 248 2.29 -2.76 -10.57
CA GLU A 248 3.33 -2.06 -9.80
C GLU A 248 4.73 -2.30 -10.38
N THR A 249 4.88 -3.26 -11.30
CA THR A 249 6.14 -3.69 -11.93
C THR A 249 6.47 -2.98 -13.25
N GLY A 250 5.97 -1.77 -13.44
CA GLY A 250 6.27 -0.88 -14.56
C GLY A 250 5.70 0.52 -14.33
N PRO A 251 6.06 1.53 -15.13
CA PRO A 251 5.46 2.86 -15.02
C PRO A 251 3.96 2.73 -15.35
N PRO A 252 3.06 3.04 -14.41
CA PRO A 252 1.63 2.91 -14.67
C PRO A 252 1.16 4.09 -15.53
N ASP A 253 0.11 3.89 -16.34
CA ASP A 253 -0.54 5.02 -16.98
C ASP A 253 -1.39 5.72 -15.91
N VAL A 254 -1.11 7.01 -15.64
CA VAL A 254 -1.81 7.79 -14.61
C VAL A 254 -2.68 8.86 -15.25
N VAL A 255 -3.86 9.05 -14.66
CA VAL A 255 -4.75 10.17 -14.93
C VAL A 255 -5.21 10.77 -13.61
N SER A 256 -5.31 12.09 -13.57
CA SER A 256 -5.93 12.82 -12.48
C SER A 256 -7.41 13.02 -12.80
N CYS A 257 -8.29 12.67 -11.87
CA CYS A 257 -9.73 12.83 -12.02
C CYS A 257 -10.30 13.69 -10.89
N ASP A 258 -11.16 14.62 -11.26
CA ASP A 258 -11.97 15.40 -10.32
C ASP A 258 -13.06 14.48 -9.72
N ALA A 259 -13.04 14.33 -8.40
CA ALA A 259 -13.93 13.49 -7.61
C ALA A 259 -15.38 14.00 -7.57
N THR A 260 -15.60 15.29 -7.84
CA THR A 260 -16.91 15.94 -7.86
C THR A 260 -17.54 15.87 -9.24
N THR A 261 -16.77 16.08 -10.30
CA THR A 261 -17.29 16.15 -11.67
C THR A 261 -17.09 14.86 -12.48
N GLY A 262 -16.15 14.02 -12.06
CA GLY A 262 -15.76 12.79 -12.76
C GLY A 262 -14.83 13.02 -13.94
N ALA A 263 -14.49 14.27 -14.26
CA ALA A 263 -13.64 14.60 -15.39
C ALA A 263 -12.19 14.14 -15.14
N CYS A 264 -11.59 13.44 -16.09
CA CYS A 264 -10.22 12.94 -16.02
C CYS A 264 -9.31 13.61 -17.05
N ALA A 265 -8.08 13.91 -16.67
CA ALA A 265 -7.03 14.44 -17.53
C ALA A 265 -5.72 13.63 -17.35
N PRO A 266 -4.91 13.48 -18.40
CA PRO A 266 -3.55 12.98 -18.25
C PRO A 266 -2.77 13.90 -17.31
N ASP A 267 -2.00 13.31 -16.39
CA ASP A 267 -1.09 14.01 -15.48
C ASP A 267 0.30 14.19 -16.14
#